data_AF-A0A357L9I5-F1
#
_entry.id   AF-A0A357L9I5-F1
#
_cell.length_a   1.000
_cell.length_b   1.000
_cell.length_c   1.000
_cell.angle_alpha   90.00
_cell.angle_beta   90.00
_cell.angle_gamma   90.00
#
_symmetry.space_group_name_H-M   'P 1'
#
loop_
_entity.id
_entity.type
_entity.pdbx_description
1 polymer ?
#
loop_
_entity_poly.entity_id
_entity_poly.type
_entity_poly.pdbx_seq_one_letter_code
_entity_poly.pdbx_strand_id
1 'polypeptide(L)'
;MGLVAAFIQFFLSPFRALARFVGAGPARTVEKSGAGYVAKGAGEAKFAEDKGGEPEGVSFLFKRLARPMLVERTAADMTLEEAQEVSAEAAKFYTYPFPLFARADAFYEEIEQDYINAVLGRAEGSADANYLRIMDQFRRELNANTARLFLVYTPLMLAAAIGAALTARAMVSPAVEGAAAASAVIAVSLALLMLLYHWPYKVTQQQNLLGLDNYITSKFSRINQNFQVAKRRAMNVERNMRMPQAEQLKAEAGVWTVSYQWFAMRLLFCEMTVRNTLYQIRRNTTLYGVAGMAFSALLAGALAFAASTAGLAAWWEVAGAGAFFIVIAYLVIMAHATRETLSVLQPTEWNRFHLVDLHETIRDHVGEDKLQIVTFRDRNRLE
;
A
#
# COMPACT_ATOMS: atom_id res chain seq x y z
N MET A 1 -20.39 45.03 -4.18
CA MET A 1 -19.73 44.19 -5.21
C MET A 1 -18.97 43.07 -4.50
N GLY A 2 -19.73 42.18 -3.87
CA GLY A 2 -19.35 41.54 -2.62
C GLY A 2 -19.22 40.03 -2.70
N LEU A 3 -18.82 39.47 -1.55
CA LEU A 3 -18.65 38.07 -1.15
C LEU A 3 -19.34 36.99 -1.99
N VAL A 4 -20.52 37.22 -2.54
CA VAL A 4 -21.21 36.32 -3.49
C VAL A 4 -20.36 36.05 -4.75
N ALA A 5 -19.66 37.04 -5.30
CA ALA A 5 -18.77 36.84 -6.45
C ALA A 5 -17.50 36.04 -6.10
N ALA A 6 -16.98 36.19 -4.88
CA ALA A 6 -15.86 35.41 -4.36
C ALA A 6 -16.27 33.97 -4.00
N PHE A 7 -17.50 33.78 -3.51
CA PHE A 7 -18.10 32.48 -3.23
C PHE A 7 -18.41 31.72 -4.52
N ILE A 8 -18.92 32.42 -5.54
CA ILE A 8 -19.13 31.88 -6.89
C ILE A 8 -17.79 31.52 -7.55
N GLN A 9 -16.73 32.32 -7.39
CA GLN A 9 -15.39 31.98 -7.90
C GLN A 9 -14.72 30.81 -7.16
N PHE A 10 -14.95 30.66 -5.85
CA PHE A 10 -14.47 29.53 -5.06
C PHE A 10 -15.19 28.23 -5.46
N PHE A 11 -16.52 28.27 -5.64
CA PHE A 11 -17.33 27.14 -6.12
C PHE A 11 -17.14 26.79 -7.61
N LEU A 12 -16.71 27.73 -8.45
CA LEU A 12 -16.42 27.49 -9.88
C LEU A 12 -14.98 27.04 -10.15
N SER A 13 -14.08 27.11 -9.17
CA SER A 13 -12.69 26.64 -9.30
C SER A 13 -12.54 25.13 -9.65
N PRO A 14 -13.41 24.20 -9.21
CA PRO A 14 -13.36 22.81 -9.64
C PRO A 14 -13.91 22.63 -11.07
N PHE A 15 -14.79 23.52 -11.55
CA PHE A 15 -15.34 23.47 -12.92
C PHE A 15 -14.37 24.03 -13.97
N ARG A 16 -13.41 24.88 -13.59
CA ARG A 16 -12.27 25.23 -14.46
C ARG A 16 -11.31 24.05 -14.68
N ALA A 17 -11.25 23.10 -13.76
CA ALA A 17 -10.56 21.83 -13.99
C ALA A 17 -11.30 20.92 -14.97
N LEU A 18 -12.63 21.06 -15.09
CA LEU A 18 -13.44 20.39 -16.11
C LEU A 18 -13.22 20.97 -17.52
N ALA A 19 -12.88 22.26 -17.65
CA ALA A 19 -12.50 22.87 -18.94
C ALA A 19 -11.18 22.31 -19.51
N ARG A 20 -10.32 21.70 -18.69
CA ARG A 20 -9.14 20.95 -19.16
C ARG A 20 -9.48 19.56 -19.72
N PHE A 21 -10.66 19.03 -19.41
CA PHE A 21 -11.19 17.81 -20.01
C PHE A 21 -11.80 18.04 -21.41
N VAL A 22 -11.97 19.31 -21.84
CA VAL A 22 -12.37 19.68 -23.20
C VAL A 22 -11.24 20.45 -23.89
N GLY A 23 -10.15 19.74 -24.21
CA GLY A 23 -9.25 20.05 -25.33
C GLY A 23 -8.51 21.40 -25.37
N ALA A 24 -7.67 21.70 -24.37
CA ALA A 24 -6.60 22.69 -24.53
C ALA A 24 -5.29 22.22 -23.83
N GLY A 25 -4.27 21.87 -24.61
CA GLY A 25 -2.89 21.65 -24.13
C GLY A 25 -1.98 22.84 -24.43
N PRO A 26 -0.65 22.78 -24.17
CA PRO A 26 0.07 22.01 -23.16
C PRO A 26 0.83 22.95 -22.19
N ALA A 27 0.75 22.72 -20.87
CA ALA A 27 1.64 23.38 -19.91
C ALA A 27 2.73 22.40 -19.47
N ARG A 28 3.86 22.43 -20.19
CA ARG A 28 5.15 21.92 -19.68
C ARG A 28 5.54 22.73 -18.44
N THR A 29 6.26 22.08 -17.51
CA THR A 29 7.22 22.66 -16.54
C THR A 29 6.75 22.90 -15.10
N VAL A 30 6.49 21.85 -14.30
CA VAL A 30 6.84 21.82 -12.84
C VAL A 30 7.05 20.37 -12.34
N GLU A 31 7.72 19.49 -13.08
CA GLU A 31 7.82 18.05 -12.69
C GLU A 31 9.25 17.51 -12.53
N LYS A 32 10.28 18.37 -12.42
CA LYS A 32 11.68 17.88 -12.32
C LYS A 32 12.63 18.59 -11.33
N SER A 33 12.18 19.49 -10.46
CA SER A 33 13.12 20.23 -9.59
C SER A 33 13.26 19.68 -8.16
N GLY A 34 12.38 18.81 -7.67
CA GLY A 34 12.46 18.28 -6.29
C GLY A 34 13.27 16.98 -6.17
N ALA A 35 13.07 16.04 -7.10
CA ALA A 35 13.68 14.70 -7.02
C ALA A 35 15.15 14.65 -7.50
N GLY A 36 15.58 15.60 -8.34
CA GLY A 36 16.93 15.63 -8.90
C GLY A 36 18.01 16.20 -7.96
N TYR A 37 17.64 16.96 -6.93
CA TYR A 37 18.59 17.54 -5.97
C TYR A 37 18.95 16.57 -4.83
N VAL A 38 18.03 15.67 -4.48
CA VAL A 38 18.26 14.67 -3.42
C VAL A 38 19.18 13.53 -3.91
N ALA A 39 19.11 13.20 -5.20
CA ALA A 39 19.94 12.14 -5.79
C ALA A 39 21.42 12.55 -6.03
N LYS A 40 21.76 13.84 -5.97
CA LYS A 40 23.11 14.34 -6.30
C LYS A 40 23.99 14.64 -5.07
N GLY A 41 23.46 14.48 -3.87
CA GLY A 41 24.17 14.70 -2.60
C GLY A 41 24.63 13.43 -1.87
N ALA A 42 24.26 12.24 -2.34
CA ALA A 42 24.63 10.97 -1.71
C ALA A 42 26.03 10.53 -2.15
N GLY A 43 27.04 11.23 -1.65
CA GLY A 43 28.43 10.74 -1.63
C GLY A 43 28.60 9.60 -0.64
N GLU A 44 29.60 8.76 -0.92
CA GLU A 44 30.01 7.59 -0.13
C GLU A 44 30.13 7.90 1.38
N ALA A 45 29.30 7.26 2.20
CA ALA A 45 29.56 7.15 3.63
C ALA A 45 28.91 5.89 4.23
N LYS A 46 29.72 5.21 5.04
CA LYS A 46 29.44 4.04 5.88
C LYS A 46 28.13 4.16 6.67
N PHE A 47 27.43 3.03 6.79
CA PHE A 47 26.26 2.79 7.65
C PHE A 47 25.19 3.90 7.64
N ALA A 48 24.35 3.93 6.60
CA ALA A 48 23.12 4.71 6.64
C ALA A 48 22.04 3.93 7.41
N GLU A 49 21.99 4.13 8.73
CA GLU A 49 20.69 4.17 9.40
C GLU A 49 19.89 5.28 8.70
N ASP A 50 18.87 4.91 7.92
CA ASP A 50 17.87 5.88 7.49
C ASP A 50 17.16 6.37 8.74
N LYS A 51 17.67 7.45 9.33
CA LYS A 51 17.13 8.09 10.53
C LYS A 51 15.65 8.36 10.30
N GLY A 52 14.81 7.60 11.02
CA GLY A 52 13.37 7.77 11.07
C GLY A 52 13.02 9.17 11.56
N GLY A 53 12.58 10.03 10.64
CA GLY A 53 12.18 11.40 10.91
C GLY A 53 10.68 11.59 10.75
N GLU A 54 9.94 11.31 11.83
CA GLU A 54 8.82 12.06 12.41
C GLU A 54 8.11 11.14 13.41
N PRO A 55 7.85 11.58 14.66
CA PRO A 55 7.11 10.77 15.63
C PRO A 55 5.72 10.41 15.08
N GLU A 56 5.10 9.36 15.62
CA GLU A 56 3.68 9.06 15.37
C GLU A 56 2.85 10.32 15.61
N GLY A 57 2.58 11.06 14.54
CA GLY A 57 1.75 12.25 14.60
C GLY A 57 0.32 11.78 14.73
N VAL A 58 -0.21 11.77 15.94
CA VAL A 58 -1.66 11.66 16.14
C VAL A 58 -2.27 12.95 15.58
N SER A 59 -2.54 12.96 14.28
CA SER A 59 -3.59 13.83 13.76
C SER A 59 -4.85 13.41 14.51
N PHE A 60 -5.48 14.35 15.22
CA PHE A 60 -6.64 14.11 16.08
C PHE A 60 -7.76 13.33 15.36
N LEU A 61 -7.80 13.40 14.02
CA LEU A 61 -8.85 12.83 13.19
C LEU A 61 -8.48 11.49 12.54
N PHE A 62 -7.21 11.32 12.11
CA PHE A 62 -6.73 10.14 11.39
C PHE A 62 -5.32 9.78 11.82
N LYS A 63 -5.02 8.48 11.93
CA LYS A 63 -3.71 8.02 12.39
C LYS A 63 -2.67 8.15 11.28
N ARG A 64 -1.60 8.89 11.54
CA ARG A 64 -0.40 8.89 10.71
C ARG A 64 0.57 7.84 11.24
N LEU A 65 1.11 7.03 10.34
CA LEU A 65 2.10 6.03 10.68
C LEU A 65 3.49 6.67 10.76
N ALA A 66 4.29 6.23 11.74
CA ALA A 66 5.70 6.53 11.75
C ALA A 66 6.37 5.93 10.51
N ARG A 67 7.40 6.60 9.99
CA ARG A 67 8.17 6.06 8.86
C ARG A 67 8.83 4.75 9.30
N PRO A 68 8.51 3.61 8.65
CA PRO A 68 9.05 2.32 9.04
C PRO A 68 10.56 2.29 8.81
N MET A 69 11.31 1.78 9.78
CA MET A 69 12.75 1.55 9.63
C MET A 69 12.98 0.19 9.00
N LEU A 70 13.83 0.17 7.97
CA LEU A 70 14.25 -1.06 7.32
C LEU A 70 15.37 -1.71 8.11
N VAL A 71 15.04 -2.81 8.79
CA VAL A 71 16.00 -3.67 9.48
C VAL A 71 16.37 -4.80 8.52
N GLU A 72 17.23 -4.50 7.55
CA GLU A 72 17.82 -5.51 6.67
C GLU A 72 19.31 -5.34 6.57
N ARG A 73 20.04 -6.46 6.59
CA ARG A 73 21.49 -6.49 6.41
C ARG A 73 21.84 -6.13 4.97
N THR A 74 22.84 -5.26 4.79
CA THR A 74 23.30 -4.80 3.48
C THR A 74 24.36 -5.75 2.90
N ALA A 75 24.28 -6.04 1.60
CA ALA A 75 25.01 -7.10 0.89
C ALA A 75 26.53 -6.96 0.80
N ALA A 76 27.12 -5.83 1.21
CA ALA A 76 28.44 -5.41 0.73
C ALA A 76 29.54 -6.45 0.98
N ASP A 77 29.45 -7.21 2.08
CA ASP A 77 30.43 -8.23 2.47
C ASP A 77 29.77 -9.51 3.02
N MET A 78 28.72 -10.03 2.35
CA MET A 78 28.07 -11.28 2.78
C MET A 78 29.11 -12.42 2.87
N THR A 79 29.27 -12.96 4.07
CA THR A 79 30.22 -14.02 4.41
C THR A 79 29.65 -15.41 4.11
N LEU A 80 30.49 -16.43 4.10
CA LEU A 80 30.04 -17.81 3.92
C LEU A 80 29.15 -18.28 5.08
N GLU A 81 29.43 -17.86 6.31
CA GLU A 81 28.60 -18.15 7.49
C GLU A 81 27.20 -17.56 7.33
N GLU A 82 27.11 -16.30 6.89
CA GLU A 82 25.82 -15.67 6.61
C GLU A 82 25.07 -16.35 5.45
N ALA A 83 25.77 -16.81 4.41
CA ALA A 83 25.16 -17.58 3.34
C ALA A 83 24.62 -18.94 3.84
N GLN A 84 25.27 -19.56 4.82
CA GLN A 84 24.76 -20.78 5.47
C GLN A 84 23.48 -20.49 6.27
N GLU A 85 23.40 -19.38 7.00
CA GLU A 85 22.18 -18.96 7.69
C GLU A 85 21.03 -18.76 6.69
N VAL A 86 21.29 -18.05 5.60
CA VAL A 86 20.31 -17.79 4.52
C VAL A 86 19.87 -19.09 3.84
N SER A 87 20.79 -20.02 3.60
CA SER A 87 20.50 -21.35 3.04
C SER A 87 19.65 -22.20 4.00
N ALA A 88 19.92 -22.12 5.31
CA ALA A 88 19.11 -22.79 6.33
C ALA A 88 17.69 -22.21 6.40
N GLU A 89 17.52 -20.90 6.22
CA GLU A 89 16.20 -20.29 6.07
C GLU A 89 15.50 -20.78 4.80
N ALA A 90 16.22 -20.84 3.68
CA ALA A 90 15.70 -21.33 2.41
C ALA A 90 15.19 -22.77 2.47
N ALA A 91 15.76 -23.61 3.34
CA ALA A 91 15.30 -24.98 3.52
C ALA A 91 13.81 -25.08 3.88
N LYS A 92 13.25 -24.07 4.57
CA LYS A 92 11.81 -23.99 4.88
C LYS A 92 10.94 -23.93 3.63
N PHE A 93 11.41 -23.26 2.58
CA PHE A 93 10.72 -23.19 1.30
C PHE A 93 10.70 -24.54 0.59
N TYR A 94 11.84 -25.24 0.52
CA TYR A 94 11.94 -26.51 -0.19
C TYR A 94 11.29 -27.69 0.54
N THR A 95 11.08 -27.57 1.86
CA THR A 95 10.52 -28.64 2.70
C THR A 95 9.08 -28.35 3.14
N TYR A 96 8.47 -27.25 2.68
CA TYR A 96 7.12 -26.87 3.10
C TYR A 96 6.08 -27.90 2.61
N PRO A 97 5.30 -28.51 3.52
CA PRO A 97 4.24 -29.43 3.14
C PRO A 97 3.01 -28.65 2.65
N PHE A 98 2.82 -28.57 1.34
CA PHE A 98 1.64 -27.92 0.77
C PHE A 98 0.37 -28.73 1.07
N PRO A 99 -0.63 -28.16 1.75
CA PRO A 99 -1.92 -28.81 1.90
C PRO A 99 -2.63 -28.85 0.55
N LEU A 100 -2.77 -30.04 -0.04
CA LEU A 100 -3.50 -30.26 -1.29
C LEU A 100 -4.99 -29.92 -1.16
N PHE A 101 -5.54 -30.04 0.05
CA PHE A 101 -6.90 -29.69 0.40
C PHE A 101 -6.88 -28.59 1.46
N ALA A 102 -6.89 -27.34 1.00
CA ALA A 102 -7.07 -26.21 1.89
C ALA A 102 -8.48 -26.22 2.50
N ARG A 103 -8.66 -25.55 3.63
CA ARG A 103 -9.98 -25.47 4.29
C ARG A 103 -10.98 -24.78 3.35
N ALA A 104 -12.19 -25.33 3.25
CA ALA A 104 -13.22 -24.84 2.34
C ALA A 104 -13.80 -23.45 2.72
N ASP A 105 -13.57 -23.02 3.96
CA ASP A 105 -14.01 -21.74 4.52
C ASP A 105 -12.98 -20.61 4.36
N ALA A 106 -11.76 -20.93 3.92
CA ALA A 106 -10.68 -19.96 3.77
C ALA A 106 -10.69 -19.33 2.37
N PHE A 107 -10.43 -18.03 2.31
CA PHE A 107 -10.18 -17.36 1.04
C PHE A 107 -8.81 -17.78 0.47
N TYR A 108 -8.68 -17.79 -0.85
CA TYR A 108 -7.41 -18.13 -1.53
C TYR A 108 -6.25 -17.25 -1.03
N GLU A 109 -6.52 -15.97 -0.78
CA GLU A 109 -5.53 -15.01 -0.30
C GLU A 109 -5.05 -15.30 1.13
N GLU A 110 -5.89 -15.95 1.95
CA GLU A 110 -5.52 -16.36 3.31
C GLU A 110 -4.62 -17.59 3.26
N ILE A 111 -4.94 -18.55 2.38
CA ILE A 111 -4.12 -19.74 2.15
C ILE A 111 -2.74 -19.36 1.61
N GLU A 112 -2.68 -18.43 0.64
CA GLU A 112 -1.43 -17.90 0.11
C GLU A 112 -0.63 -17.15 1.18
N GLN A 113 -1.29 -16.31 1.99
CA GLN A 113 -0.63 -15.58 3.06
C GLN A 113 -0.10 -16.50 4.16
N ASP A 114 -0.82 -17.57 4.50
CA ASP A 114 -0.38 -18.55 5.49
C ASP A 114 0.88 -19.29 5.02
N TYR A 115 0.91 -19.66 3.74
CA TYR A 115 2.10 -20.22 3.13
C TYR A 115 3.29 -19.24 3.17
N ILE A 116 3.08 -17.99 2.75
CA ILE A 116 4.12 -16.96 2.80
C ILE A 116 4.60 -16.70 4.23
N ASN A 117 3.68 -16.68 5.20
CA ASN A 117 4.01 -16.50 6.62
C ASN A 117 4.86 -17.66 7.16
N ALA A 118 4.62 -18.89 6.70
CA ALA A 118 5.39 -20.06 7.09
C ALA A 118 6.81 -20.04 6.46
N VAL A 119 6.90 -19.64 5.19
CA VAL A 119 8.15 -19.62 4.42
C VAL A 119 9.05 -18.46 4.82
N LEU A 120 8.51 -17.24 4.91
CA LEU A 120 9.28 -16.07 5.36
C LEU A 120 9.45 -16.03 6.89
N GLY A 121 8.60 -16.71 7.65
CA GLY A 121 8.66 -16.79 9.11
C GLY A 121 8.20 -15.52 9.82
N ARG A 122 7.18 -15.66 10.68
CA ARG A 122 6.70 -14.56 11.58
C ARG A 122 7.36 -14.53 12.97
N ALA A 123 8.15 -15.54 13.31
CA ALA A 123 8.79 -15.62 14.63
C ALA A 123 9.88 -14.54 14.82
N GLU A 124 10.08 -14.09 16.06
CA GLU A 124 11.19 -13.19 16.41
C GLU A 124 12.52 -13.83 15.98
N GLY A 125 13.32 -13.09 15.22
CA GLY A 125 14.59 -13.55 14.66
C GLY A 125 14.58 -13.90 13.16
N SER A 126 13.42 -14.00 12.50
CA SER A 126 13.37 -14.12 11.03
C SER A 126 13.76 -12.80 10.33
N ALA A 127 14.52 -12.91 9.23
CA ALA A 127 14.90 -11.78 8.37
C ALA A 127 13.70 -10.97 7.82
N ASP A 128 12.51 -11.56 7.75
CA ASP A 128 11.30 -10.94 7.16
C ASP A 128 10.16 -10.69 8.15
N ALA A 129 10.30 -11.12 9.41
CA ALA A 129 9.27 -10.90 10.44
C ALA A 129 8.90 -9.41 10.57
N ASN A 130 9.91 -8.52 10.55
CA ASN A 130 9.68 -7.08 10.62
C ASN A 130 8.94 -6.55 9.38
N TYR A 131 9.27 -7.07 8.19
CA TYR A 131 8.59 -6.71 6.95
C TYR A 131 7.12 -7.10 6.99
N LEU A 132 6.81 -8.36 7.35
CA LEU A 132 5.42 -8.84 7.47
C LEU A 132 4.63 -8.03 8.51
N ARG A 133 5.25 -7.72 9.66
CA ARG A 133 4.64 -6.90 10.72
C ARG A 133 4.31 -5.49 10.24
N ILE A 134 5.24 -4.85 9.54
CA ILE A 134 5.05 -3.50 8.99
C ILE A 134 3.93 -3.51 7.93
N MET A 135 3.93 -4.48 7.01
CA MET A 135 2.86 -4.63 6.01
C MET A 135 1.49 -4.79 6.67
N ASP A 136 1.40 -5.62 7.73
CA ASP A 136 0.17 -5.79 8.51
C ASP A 136 -0.25 -4.50 9.22
N GLN A 137 0.70 -3.75 9.78
CA GLN A 137 0.43 -2.47 10.44
C GLN A 137 -0.12 -1.44 9.45
N PHE A 138 0.51 -1.29 8.28
CA PHE A 138 0.00 -0.42 7.22
C PHE A 138 -1.41 -0.82 6.80
N ARG A 139 -1.64 -2.11 6.53
CA ARG A 139 -2.97 -2.63 6.19
C ARG A 139 -4.02 -2.24 7.22
N ARG A 140 -3.75 -2.50 8.51
CA ARG A 140 -4.72 -2.24 9.60
C ARG A 140 -5.02 -0.76 9.73
N GLU A 141 -4.00 0.09 9.73
CA GLU A 141 -4.17 1.53 10.01
C GLU A 141 -4.76 2.29 8.82
N LEU A 142 -4.39 1.93 7.58
CA LEU A 142 -5.03 2.47 6.38
C LEU A 142 -6.52 2.11 6.38
N ASN A 143 -6.86 0.84 6.64
CA ASN A 143 -8.24 0.39 6.76
C ASN A 143 -8.99 1.05 7.92
N ALA A 144 -8.37 1.22 9.08
CA ALA A 144 -8.98 1.87 10.24
C ALA A 144 -9.31 3.34 9.96
N ASN A 145 -8.41 4.07 9.29
CA ASN A 145 -8.66 5.45 8.87
C ASN A 145 -9.82 5.54 7.88
N THR A 146 -9.87 4.62 6.91
CA THR A 146 -10.97 4.55 5.93
C THR A 146 -12.29 4.18 6.59
N ALA A 147 -12.29 3.23 7.52
CA ALA A 147 -13.46 2.86 8.32
C ALA A 147 -13.95 4.04 9.17
N ARG A 148 -13.06 4.80 9.82
CA ARG A 148 -13.43 6.03 10.56
C ARG A 148 -14.09 7.07 9.66
N LEU A 149 -13.56 7.29 8.46
CA LEU A 149 -14.17 8.21 7.51
C LEU A 149 -15.61 7.78 7.16
N PHE A 150 -15.80 6.55 6.71
CA PHE A 150 -17.09 6.11 6.17
C PHE A 150 -18.12 5.69 7.21
N LEU A 151 -17.70 5.08 8.32
CA LEU A 151 -18.60 4.51 9.32
C LEU A 151 -18.80 5.41 10.54
N VAL A 152 -17.96 6.42 10.74
CA VAL A 152 -18.05 7.32 11.91
C VAL A 152 -18.31 8.76 11.46
N TYR A 153 -17.40 9.37 10.70
CA TYR A 153 -17.52 10.79 10.37
C TYR A 153 -18.65 11.09 9.38
N THR A 154 -18.80 10.27 8.33
CA THR A 154 -19.89 10.49 7.35
C THR A 154 -21.29 10.39 7.97
N PRO A 155 -21.64 9.35 8.76
CA PRO A 155 -22.94 9.26 9.42
C PRO A 155 -23.14 10.33 10.49
N LEU A 156 -22.09 10.70 11.24
CA LEU A 156 -22.16 11.76 12.24
C LEU A 156 -22.41 13.14 11.61
N MET A 157 -21.75 13.44 10.49
CA MET A 157 -21.99 14.67 9.72
C MET A 157 -23.40 14.70 9.14
N LEU A 158 -23.92 13.55 8.68
CA LEU A 158 -25.30 13.42 8.24
C LEU A 158 -26.30 13.71 9.38
N ALA A 159 -26.11 13.09 10.55
CA ALA A 159 -26.98 13.31 11.71
C ALA A 159 -26.97 14.78 12.15
N ALA A 160 -25.79 15.40 12.19
CA ALA A 160 -25.63 16.82 12.49
C ALA A 160 -26.32 17.71 11.45
N ALA A 161 -26.17 17.39 10.16
CA ALA A 161 -26.83 18.13 9.07
C ALA A 161 -28.34 18.07 9.18
N ILE A 162 -28.91 16.89 9.44
CA ILE A 162 -30.34 16.69 9.62
C ILE A 162 -30.85 17.45 10.84
N GLY A 163 -30.17 17.31 11.99
CA GLY A 163 -30.54 17.99 13.22
C GLY A 163 -30.53 19.51 13.06
N ALA A 164 -29.46 20.06 12.48
CA ALA A 164 -29.32 21.49 12.24
C ALA A 164 -30.33 22.01 11.19
N ALA A 165 -30.66 21.21 10.17
CA ALA A 165 -31.67 21.56 9.17
C ALA A 165 -33.08 21.66 9.80
N LEU A 166 -33.42 20.72 10.68
CA LEU A 166 -34.68 20.73 11.42
C LEU A 166 -34.78 21.95 12.36
N THR A 167 -33.71 22.28 13.09
CA THR A 167 -33.70 23.46 13.97
C THR A 167 -33.79 24.76 13.18
N ALA A 168 -33.06 24.87 12.06
CA ALA A 168 -33.08 26.07 11.23
C ALA A 168 -34.49 26.33 10.66
N ARG A 169 -35.18 25.27 10.23
CA ARG A 169 -36.56 25.36 9.76
C ARG A 169 -37.51 25.82 10.87
N ALA A 170 -37.37 25.28 12.09
CA ALA A 170 -38.25 25.64 13.20
C ALA A 170 -38.12 27.11 13.63
N MET A 171 -36.99 27.76 13.35
CA MET A 171 -36.72 29.14 13.73
C MET A 171 -37.18 30.19 12.69
N VAL A 172 -37.58 29.79 11.47
CA VAL A 172 -37.88 30.71 10.35
C VAL A 172 -39.33 30.53 9.88
N SER A 173 -40.11 31.63 9.88
CA SER A 173 -41.46 31.68 9.28
C SER A 173 -41.44 32.63 8.08
N PRO A 174 -41.41 32.14 6.83
CA PRO A 174 -42.28 31.10 6.27
C PRO A 174 -41.59 29.83 5.72
N ALA A 175 -42.39 28.83 5.32
CA ALA A 175 -41.92 27.50 4.88
C ALA A 175 -40.90 27.51 3.72
N VAL A 176 -41.01 28.45 2.79
CA VAL A 176 -40.06 28.60 1.67
C VAL A 176 -38.68 29.01 2.18
N GLU A 177 -38.62 29.95 3.13
CA GLU A 177 -37.37 30.39 3.74
C GLU A 177 -36.81 29.31 4.68
N GLY A 178 -37.68 28.56 5.37
CA GLY A 178 -37.29 27.40 6.16
C GLY A 178 -36.64 26.28 5.34
N ALA A 179 -37.18 25.99 4.15
CA ALA A 179 -36.59 25.02 3.21
C ALA A 179 -35.25 25.51 2.63
N ALA A 180 -35.14 26.80 2.33
CA ALA A 180 -33.88 27.42 1.90
C ALA A 180 -32.80 27.34 3.00
N ALA A 181 -33.17 27.63 4.26
CA ALA A 181 -32.27 27.54 5.41
C ALA A 181 -31.80 26.09 5.65
N ALA A 182 -32.71 25.11 5.61
CA ALA A 182 -32.38 23.69 5.70
C ALA A 182 -31.41 23.25 4.59
N SER A 183 -31.65 23.67 3.35
CA SER A 183 -30.79 23.37 2.20
C SER A 183 -29.39 23.97 2.35
N ALA A 184 -29.29 25.19 2.88
CA ALA A 184 -28.00 25.84 3.15
C ALA A 184 -27.20 25.06 4.21
N VAL A 185 -27.85 24.59 5.29
CA VAL A 185 -27.20 23.79 6.33
C VAL A 185 -26.66 22.46 5.78
N ILE A 186 -27.41 21.79 4.92
CA ILE A 186 -26.98 20.54 4.27
C ILE A 186 -25.77 20.81 3.36
N ALA A 187 -25.81 21.89 2.58
CA ALA A 187 -24.69 22.28 1.72
C ALA A 187 -23.42 22.60 2.53
N VAL A 188 -23.55 23.30 3.66
CA VAL A 188 -22.43 23.56 4.59
C VAL A 188 -21.90 22.25 5.17
N SER A 189 -22.76 21.34 5.59
CA SER A 189 -22.35 20.05 6.16
C SER A 189 -21.63 19.17 5.13
N LEU A 190 -22.09 19.16 3.88
CA LEU A 190 -21.39 18.53 2.77
C LEU A 190 -20.02 19.18 2.53
N ALA A 191 -19.94 20.51 2.54
CA ALA A 191 -18.68 21.23 2.38
C ALA A 191 -17.68 20.89 3.51
N LEU A 192 -18.15 20.78 4.75
CA LEU A 192 -17.34 20.35 5.90
C LEU A 192 -16.86 18.91 5.76
N LEU A 193 -17.72 17.98 5.31
CA LEU A 193 -17.32 16.61 5.03
C LEU A 193 -16.26 16.55 3.91
N MET A 194 -16.40 17.38 2.87
CA MET A 194 -15.41 17.47 1.80
C MET A 194 -14.09 18.07 2.27
N LEU A 195 -14.13 19.04 3.19
CA LEU A 195 -12.94 19.59 3.83
C LEU A 195 -12.24 18.53 4.67
N LEU A 196 -12.99 17.75 5.47
CA LEU A 196 -12.48 16.62 6.23
C LEU A 196 -11.81 15.56 5.33
N TYR A 197 -12.42 15.27 4.18
CA TYR A 197 -11.84 14.33 3.22
C TYR A 197 -10.55 14.87 2.58
N HIS A 198 -10.58 16.07 2.01
CA HIS A 198 -9.46 16.59 1.22
C HIS A 198 -8.27 17.03 2.07
N TRP A 199 -8.52 17.49 3.30
CA TRP A 199 -7.47 18.01 4.16
C TRP A 199 -6.91 16.91 5.08
N PRO A 200 -7.54 16.52 6.19
CA PRO A 200 -6.88 15.59 7.11
C PRO A 200 -6.87 14.15 6.60
N TYR A 201 -7.90 13.64 5.91
CA TYR A 201 -7.91 12.25 5.46
C TYR A 201 -6.95 11.99 4.30
N LYS A 202 -7.15 12.68 3.17
CA LYS A 202 -6.39 12.46 1.93
C LYS A 202 -4.90 12.67 2.16
N VAL A 203 -4.51 13.74 2.85
CA VAL A 203 -3.10 14.02 3.15
C VAL A 203 -2.48 12.93 4.01
N THR A 204 -3.17 12.47 5.07
CA THR A 204 -2.66 11.40 5.95
C THR A 204 -2.50 10.08 5.20
N GLN A 205 -3.48 9.71 4.36
CA GLN A 205 -3.44 8.51 3.53
C GLN A 205 -2.28 8.56 2.54
N GLN A 206 -2.12 9.67 1.82
CA GLN A 206 -1.03 9.86 0.86
C GLN A 206 0.35 9.78 1.55
N GLN A 207 0.51 10.39 2.72
CA GLN A 207 1.75 10.33 3.48
C GLN A 207 2.08 8.91 3.94
N ASN A 208 1.09 8.17 4.46
CA ASN A 208 1.27 6.77 4.84
C ASN A 208 1.68 5.93 3.62
N LEU A 209 1.07 6.15 2.46
CA LEU A 209 1.36 5.38 1.25
C LEU A 209 2.72 5.73 0.65
N LEU A 210 3.15 6.99 0.70
CA LEU A 210 4.53 7.37 0.37
C LEU A 210 5.54 6.70 1.31
N GLY A 211 5.22 6.62 2.61
CA GLY A 211 6.05 5.92 3.58
C GLY A 211 6.17 4.42 3.28
N LEU A 212 5.05 3.79 2.89
CA LEU A 212 5.00 2.40 2.48
C LEU A 212 5.78 2.14 1.18
N ASP A 213 5.60 3.00 0.17
CA ASP A 213 6.26 2.89 -1.13
C ASP A 213 7.80 2.96 -0.99
N ASN A 214 8.30 3.97 -0.27
CA ASN A 214 9.73 4.10 0.02
C ASN A 214 10.29 2.88 0.76
N TYR A 215 9.51 2.32 1.70
CA TYR A 215 9.91 1.13 2.46
C TYR A 215 10.00 -0.11 1.57
N ILE A 216 8.99 -0.35 0.73
CA ILE A 216 8.96 -1.48 -0.21
C ILE A 216 10.12 -1.37 -1.20
N THR A 217 10.30 -0.19 -1.82
CA THR A 217 11.38 0.06 -2.79
C THR A 217 12.75 -0.18 -2.16
N SER A 218 12.95 0.25 -0.92
CA SER A 218 14.20 0.05 -0.19
C SER A 218 14.45 -1.44 0.12
N LYS A 219 13.43 -2.17 0.59
CA LYS A 219 13.48 -3.63 0.84
C LYS A 219 13.87 -4.38 -0.44
N PHE A 220 13.19 -4.08 -1.55
CA PHE A 220 13.40 -4.81 -2.80
C PHE A 220 14.77 -4.52 -3.41
N SER A 221 15.24 -3.27 -3.28
CA SER A 221 16.60 -2.90 -3.68
C SER A 221 17.65 -3.70 -2.92
N ARG A 222 17.49 -3.89 -1.60
CA ARG A 222 18.42 -4.69 -0.78
C ARG A 222 18.40 -6.17 -1.13
N ILE A 223 17.23 -6.77 -1.31
CA ILE A 223 17.11 -8.17 -1.76
C ILE A 223 17.81 -8.35 -3.12
N ASN A 224 17.61 -7.42 -4.05
CA ASN A 224 18.27 -7.48 -5.36
C ASN A 224 19.80 -7.36 -5.25
N GLN A 225 20.31 -6.47 -4.39
CA GLN A 225 21.76 -6.39 -4.14
C GLN A 225 22.32 -7.69 -3.56
N ASN A 226 21.62 -8.28 -2.58
CA ASN A 226 22.00 -9.57 -2.00
C ASN A 226 22.00 -10.70 -3.05
N PHE A 227 20.99 -10.73 -3.93
CA PHE A 227 20.94 -11.66 -5.06
C PHE A 227 22.18 -11.53 -5.96
N GLN A 228 22.55 -10.31 -6.37
CA GLN A 228 23.69 -10.09 -7.26
C GLN A 228 25.04 -10.44 -6.59
N VAL A 229 25.16 -10.27 -5.27
CA VAL A 229 26.34 -10.71 -4.52
C VAL A 229 26.40 -12.24 -4.45
N ALA A 230 25.29 -12.90 -4.07
CA ALA A 230 25.22 -14.36 -4.02
C ALA A 230 25.49 -15.01 -5.38
N LYS A 231 24.91 -14.46 -6.46
CA LYS A 231 25.19 -14.87 -7.86
C LYS A 231 26.68 -14.80 -8.17
N ARG A 232 27.33 -13.67 -7.88
CA ARG A 232 28.78 -13.49 -8.14
C ARG A 232 29.63 -14.43 -7.30
N ARG A 233 29.25 -14.71 -6.06
CA ARG A 233 29.98 -15.66 -5.19
C ARG A 233 29.85 -17.09 -5.70
N ALA A 234 28.65 -17.53 -6.08
CA ALA A 234 28.41 -18.86 -6.66
C ALA A 234 29.31 -19.13 -7.87
N MET A 235 29.33 -18.23 -8.87
CA MET A 235 30.17 -18.39 -10.08
C MET A 235 31.68 -18.35 -9.78
N ASN A 236 32.11 -17.59 -8.76
CA ASN A 236 33.53 -17.47 -8.43
C ASN A 236 34.08 -18.68 -7.67
N VAL A 237 33.26 -19.38 -6.88
CA VAL A 237 33.67 -20.60 -6.15
C VAL A 237 34.09 -21.67 -7.15
N GLU A 238 33.32 -21.86 -8.22
CA GLU A 238 33.58 -22.84 -9.28
C GLU A 238 34.84 -22.51 -10.10
N ARG A 239 35.15 -21.21 -10.27
CA ARG A 239 36.31 -20.77 -11.05
C ARG A 239 37.65 -20.83 -10.30
N ASN A 240 37.64 -20.64 -8.98
CA ASN A 240 38.86 -20.33 -8.22
C ASN A 240 39.51 -21.53 -7.50
N MET A 241 38.83 -22.67 -7.37
CA MET A 241 39.31 -23.81 -6.59
C MET A 241 39.72 -25.01 -7.45
N ARG A 242 40.85 -25.64 -7.09
CA ARG A 242 41.39 -26.83 -7.77
C ARG A 242 40.79 -28.11 -7.16
N MET A 243 40.63 -29.15 -8.00
CA MET A 243 40.08 -30.50 -7.73
C MET A 243 40.43 -31.20 -6.39
N PRO A 244 41.61 -31.05 -5.74
CA PRO A 244 41.90 -31.77 -4.49
C PRO A 244 40.99 -31.43 -3.29
N GLN A 245 40.13 -30.41 -3.36
CA GLN A 245 39.15 -30.03 -2.33
C GLN A 245 37.69 -30.20 -2.80
N ALA A 246 37.40 -31.15 -3.69
CA ALA A 246 36.10 -31.30 -4.36
C ALA A 246 34.87 -31.34 -3.41
N GLU A 247 34.97 -31.98 -2.24
CA GLU A 247 33.86 -32.03 -1.28
C GLU A 247 33.60 -30.67 -0.60
N GLN A 248 34.65 -29.91 -0.27
CA GLN A 248 34.51 -28.57 0.31
C GLN A 248 33.96 -27.59 -0.73
N LEU A 249 34.42 -27.71 -1.98
CA LEU A 249 33.88 -26.95 -3.12
C LEU A 249 32.39 -27.21 -3.30
N LYS A 250 31.98 -28.48 -3.31
CA LYS A 250 30.58 -28.88 -3.49
C LYS A 250 29.69 -28.32 -2.39
N ALA A 251 30.16 -28.34 -1.13
CA ALA A 251 29.43 -27.78 0.00
C ALA A 251 29.29 -26.25 -0.13
N GLU A 252 30.37 -25.54 -0.45
CA GLU A 252 30.36 -24.07 -0.58
C GLU A 252 29.51 -23.61 -1.79
N ALA A 253 29.68 -24.23 -2.95
CA ALA A 253 28.88 -23.95 -4.14
C ALA A 253 27.39 -24.22 -3.88
N GLY A 254 27.06 -25.33 -3.20
CA GLY A 254 25.70 -25.64 -2.81
C GLY A 254 25.05 -24.57 -1.94
N VAL A 255 25.77 -24.03 -0.96
CA VAL A 255 25.28 -22.96 -0.08
C VAL A 255 24.97 -21.68 -0.86
N TRP A 256 25.90 -21.23 -1.72
CA TRP A 256 25.70 -20.03 -2.52
C TRP A 256 24.58 -20.20 -3.55
N THR A 257 24.45 -21.39 -4.14
CA THR A 257 23.40 -21.69 -5.11
C THR A 257 22.01 -21.67 -4.50
N VAL A 258 21.84 -22.29 -3.33
CA VAL A 258 20.58 -22.20 -2.58
C VAL A 258 20.30 -20.75 -2.17
N SER A 259 21.32 -20.00 -1.76
CA SER A 259 21.16 -18.61 -1.30
C SER A 259 20.67 -17.67 -2.40
N TYR A 260 21.25 -17.69 -3.60
CA TYR A 260 20.76 -16.80 -4.67
C TYR A 260 19.37 -17.19 -5.17
N GLN A 261 19.06 -18.50 -5.24
CA GLN A 261 17.71 -18.96 -5.59
C GLN A 261 16.69 -18.49 -4.55
N TRP A 262 17.05 -18.58 -3.27
CA TRP A 262 16.22 -18.09 -2.19
C TRP A 262 15.99 -16.59 -2.26
N PHE A 263 17.00 -15.76 -2.52
CA PHE A 263 16.78 -14.31 -2.68
C PHE A 263 15.80 -14.00 -3.82
N ALA A 264 15.84 -14.75 -4.92
CA ALA A 264 14.87 -14.61 -6.00
C ALA A 264 13.44 -15.00 -5.55
N MET A 265 13.28 -16.14 -4.90
CA MET A 265 11.97 -16.59 -4.38
C MET A 265 11.43 -15.69 -3.27
N ARG A 266 12.31 -15.22 -2.39
CA ARG A 266 12.01 -14.27 -1.32
C ARG A 266 11.49 -12.95 -1.89
N LEU A 267 12.09 -12.42 -2.97
CA LEU A 267 11.57 -11.25 -3.67
C LEU A 267 10.14 -11.49 -4.19
N LEU A 268 9.89 -12.65 -4.81
CA LEU A 268 8.55 -13.02 -5.29
C LEU A 268 7.53 -13.07 -4.15
N PHE A 269 7.86 -13.69 -3.01
CA PHE A 269 6.95 -13.76 -1.86
C PHE A 269 6.69 -12.40 -1.21
N CYS A 270 7.71 -11.53 -1.13
CA CYS A 270 7.51 -10.16 -0.70
C CYS A 270 6.59 -9.41 -1.68
N GLU A 271 6.77 -9.56 -3.00
CA GLU A 271 5.89 -8.96 -4.02
C GLU A 271 4.44 -9.45 -3.91
N MET A 272 4.23 -10.76 -3.71
CA MET A 272 2.91 -11.35 -3.44
C MET A 272 2.28 -10.75 -2.18
N THR A 273 3.06 -10.58 -1.10
CA THR A 273 2.59 -9.93 0.14
C THR A 273 2.11 -8.50 -0.10
N VAL A 274 2.87 -7.70 -0.88
CA VAL A 274 2.44 -6.34 -1.25
C VAL A 274 1.14 -6.39 -2.03
N ARG A 275 1.06 -7.23 -3.07
CA ARG A 275 -0.13 -7.37 -3.92
C ARG A 275 -1.37 -7.74 -3.10
N ASN A 276 -1.24 -8.73 -2.22
CA ASN A 276 -2.32 -9.16 -1.33
C ASN A 276 -2.74 -8.02 -0.38
N THR A 277 -1.77 -7.32 0.22
CA THR A 277 -2.04 -6.19 1.12
C THR A 277 -2.79 -5.06 0.41
N LEU A 278 -2.35 -4.66 -0.78
CA LEU A 278 -2.99 -3.61 -1.58
C LEU A 278 -4.39 -4.02 -2.05
N TYR A 279 -4.56 -5.28 -2.46
CA TYR A 279 -5.85 -5.83 -2.81
C TYR A 279 -6.83 -5.74 -1.64
N GLN A 280 -6.40 -6.14 -0.43
CA GLN A 280 -7.23 -6.06 0.77
C GLN A 280 -7.59 -4.63 1.16
N ILE A 281 -6.64 -3.68 1.05
CA ILE A 281 -6.92 -2.25 1.31
C ILE A 281 -7.98 -1.74 0.33
N ARG A 282 -7.83 -2.05 -0.97
CA ARG A 282 -8.80 -1.65 -2.01
C ARG A 282 -10.17 -2.27 -1.75
N ARG A 283 -10.23 -3.58 -1.49
CA ARG A 283 -11.48 -4.30 -1.21
C ARG A 283 -12.18 -3.72 0.01
N ASN A 284 -11.46 -3.54 1.12
CA ASN A 284 -12.02 -3.03 2.37
C ASN A 284 -12.46 -1.57 2.23
N THR A 285 -11.73 -0.73 1.48
CA THR A 285 -12.17 0.63 1.16
C THR A 285 -13.53 0.64 0.47
N THR A 286 -13.72 -0.23 -0.54
CA THR A 286 -15.00 -0.40 -1.21
C THR A 286 -16.09 -0.86 -0.25
N LEU A 287 -15.81 -1.88 0.57
CA LEU A 287 -16.75 -2.41 1.54
C LEU A 287 -17.17 -1.37 2.59
N TYR A 288 -16.22 -0.60 3.14
CA TYR A 288 -16.52 0.46 4.09
C TYR A 288 -17.33 1.60 3.46
N GLY A 289 -17.08 1.94 2.20
CA GLY A 289 -17.89 2.91 1.47
C GLY A 289 -19.34 2.46 1.30
N VAL A 290 -19.55 1.20 0.86
CA VAL A 290 -20.89 0.61 0.71
C VAL A 290 -21.59 0.49 2.06
N ALA A 291 -20.90 0.00 3.09
CA ALA A 291 -21.44 -0.10 4.44
C ALA A 291 -21.76 1.28 5.03
N GLY A 292 -20.91 2.28 4.80
CA GLY A 292 -21.13 3.66 5.23
C GLY A 292 -22.36 4.28 4.57
N MET A 293 -22.57 4.04 3.28
CA MET A 293 -23.82 4.43 2.60
C MET A 293 -25.04 3.76 3.23
N ALA A 294 -25.01 2.43 3.38
CA ALA A 294 -26.14 1.67 3.90
C ALA A 294 -26.49 2.13 5.33
N PHE A 295 -25.48 2.29 6.18
CA PHE A 295 -25.66 2.80 7.54
C PHE A 295 -26.20 4.23 7.57
N SER A 296 -25.68 5.10 6.70
CA SER A 296 -26.20 6.47 6.57
C SER A 296 -27.65 6.51 6.09
N ALA A 297 -28.03 5.62 5.17
CA ALA A 297 -29.41 5.51 4.68
C ALA A 297 -30.37 5.02 5.77
N LEU A 298 -29.97 4.01 6.54
CA LEU A 298 -30.73 3.53 7.70
C LEU A 298 -30.88 4.63 8.75
N LEU A 299 -29.82 5.38 9.03
CA LEU A 299 -29.84 6.50 9.97
C LEU A 299 -30.78 7.61 9.51
N ALA A 300 -30.72 8.01 8.23
CA ALA A 300 -31.64 9.00 7.67
C ALA A 300 -33.10 8.53 7.76
N GLY A 301 -33.36 7.25 7.46
CA GLY A 301 -34.69 6.64 7.59
C GLY A 301 -35.20 6.65 9.03
N ALA A 302 -34.37 6.27 9.99
CA ALA A 302 -34.69 6.29 11.41
C ALA A 302 -35.00 7.71 11.91
N LEU A 303 -34.21 8.71 11.48
CA LEU A 303 -34.43 10.11 11.82
C LEU A 303 -35.71 10.67 11.17
N ALA A 304 -36.01 10.30 9.93
CA ALA A 304 -37.26 10.67 9.27
C ALA A 304 -38.49 10.06 9.97
N PHE A 305 -38.40 8.79 10.37
CA PHE A 305 -39.44 8.12 11.15
C PHE A 305 -39.64 8.80 12.51
N ALA A 306 -38.55 9.07 13.25
CA ALA A 306 -38.62 9.78 14.52
C ALA A 306 -39.28 11.17 14.37
N ALA A 307 -38.90 11.93 13.33
CA ALA A 307 -39.53 13.22 13.03
C ALA A 307 -41.03 13.09 12.77
N SER A 308 -41.46 12.05 12.04
CA SER A 308 -42.88 11.77 11.82
C SER A 308 -43.61 11.47 13.12
N THR A 309 -43.05 10.62 13.98
CA THR A 309 -43.66 10.28 15.29
C THR A 309 -43.73 11.47 16.25
N ALA A 310 -42.80 12.42 16.13
CA ALA A 310 -42.79 13.66 16.90
C ALA A 310 -43.79 14.71 16.37
N GLY A 311 -44.56 14.40 15.33
CA GLY A 311 -45.52 15.33 14.72
C GLY A 311 -44.87 16.44 13.90
N LEU A 312 -43.58 16.31 13.55
CA LEU A 312 -42.90 17.28 12.70
C LEU A 312 -43.34 17.07 11.25
N ALA A 313 -43.95 18.08 10.63
CA ALA A 313 -44.41 18.06 9.24
C ALA A 313 -43.28 17.98 8.18
N ALA A 314 -42.02 17.77 8.60
CA ALA A 314 -40.80 17.85 7.78
C ALA A 314 -40.13 16.49 7.52
N TRP A 315 -40.78 15.35 7.80
CA TRP A 315 -40.18 14.01 7.65
C TRP A 315 -39.68 13.72 6.22
N TRP A 316 -40.40 14.18 5.19
CA TRP A 316 -40.03 14.00 3.78
C TRP A 316 -38.79 14.83 3.41
N GLU A 317 -38.60 15.97 4.07
CA GLU A 317 -37.42 16.82 3.89
C GLU A 317 -36.21 16.19 4.54
N VAL A 318 -36.36 15.56 5.72
CA VAL A 318 -35.31 14.78 6.36
C VAL A 318 -34.87 13.62 5.46
N ALA A 319 -35.83 12.91 4.86
CA ALA A 319 -35.55 11.83 3.93
C ALA A 319 -34.85 12.33 2.65
N GLY A 320 -35.35 13.42 2.05
CA GLY A 320 -34.78 14.02 0.84
C GLY A 320 -33.38 14.60 1.07
N ALA A 321 -33.18 15.30 2.18
CA ALA A 321 -31.89 15.82 2.62
C ALA A 321 -30.86 14.71 2.84
N GLY A 322 -31.27 13.64 3.54
CA GLY A 322 -30.42 12.48 3.76
C GLY A 322 -30.04 11.79 2.47
N ALA A 323 -31.00 11.57 1.57
CA ALA A 323 -30.74 10.99 0.26
C ALA A 323 -29.76 11.85 -0.56
N PHE A 324 -29.99 13.17 -0.62
CA PHE A 324 -29.10 14.10 -1.33
C PHE A 324 -27.68 14.08 -0.75
N PHE A 325 -27.55 14.16 0.58
CA PHE A 325 -26.26 14.10 1.25
C PHE A 325 -25.51 12.80 0.92
N ILE A 326 -26.18 11.65 1.06
CA ILE A 326 -25.57 10.33 0.83
C ILE A 326 -25.11 10.19 -0.61
N VAL A 327 -25.95 10.55 -1.59
CA VAL A 327 -25.61 10.45 -3.01
C VAL A 327 -24.39 11.32 -3.34
N ILE A 328 -24.38 12.58 -2.91
CA ILE A 328 -23.27 13.50 -3.20
C ILE A 328 -22.00 13.08 -2.44
N ALA A 329 -22.10 12.75 -1.15
CA ALA A 329 -20.97 12.28 -0.36
C ALA A 329 -20.36 11.01 -0.97
N TYR A 330 -21.19 10.06 -1.41
CA TYR A 330 -20.71 8.85 -2.07
C TYR A 330 -20.05 9.15 -3.41
N LEU A 331 -20.72 9.86 -4.32
CA LEU A 331 -20.17 10.14 -5.64
C LEU A 331 -18.84 10.91 -5.58
N VAL A 332 -18.70 11.84 -4.63
CA VAL A 332 -17.48 12.65 -4.54
C VAL A 332 -16.37 11.91 -3.79
N ILE A 333 -16.68 11.25 -2.65
CA ILE A 333 -15.67 10.59 -1.82
C ILE A 333 -15.29 9.23 -2.40
N MET A 334 -16.25 8.36 -2.73
CA MET A 334 -15.94 6.98 -3.16
C MET A 334 -15.41 6.87 -4.57
N ALA A 335 -15.86 7.71 -5.51
CA ALA A 335 -15.32 7.70 -6.86
C ALA A 335 -13.83 8.06 -6.90
N HIS A 336 -13.34 8.80 -5.90
CA HIS A 336 -11.97 9.31 -5.88
C HIS A 336 -11.10 8.67 -4.80
N ALA A 337 -11.66 8.18 -3.68
CA ALA A 337 -10.89 7.66 -2.55
C ALA A 337 -9.91 6.57 -2.98
N THR A 338 -10.37 5.55 -3.70
CA THR A 338 -9.50 4.45 -4.12
C THR A 338 -8.42 4.90 -5.10
N ARG A 339 -8.79 5.75 -6.07
CA ARG A 339 -7.86 6.22 -7.13
C ARG A 339 -6.78 7.14 -6.58
N GLU A 340 -7.16 8.11 -5.75
CA GLU A 340 -6.26 9.13 -5.18
C GLU A 340 -5.36 8.58 -4.08
N THR A 341 -5.82 7.55 -3.38
CA THR A 341 -5.04 6.84 -2.36
C THR A 341 -3.97 6.00 -3.08
N LEU A 342 -4.34 5.23 -4.10
CA LEU A 342 -3.42 4.32 -4.79
C LEU A 342 -2.56 4.97 -5.88
N SER A 343 -2.84 6.20 -6.30
CA SER A 343 -2.04 6.91 -7.31
C SER A 343 -0.60 7.22 -6.86
N VAL A 344 -0.36 7.15 -5.56
CA VAL A 344 0.94 7.37 -4.92
C VAL A 344 1.87 6.17 -5.10
N LEU A 345 1.31 4.96 -5.16
CA LEU A 345 2.09 3.74 -5.31
C LEU A 345 2.44 3.56 -6.78
N GLN A 346 3.69 3.23 -7.07
CA GLN A 346 4.13 3.01 -8.44
C GLN A 346 4.46 1.52 -8.68
N PRO A 347 3.50 0.70 -9.17
CA PRO A 347 3.70 -0.73 -9.44
C PRO A 347 4.96 -1.04 -10.26
N THR A 348 5.33 -0.15 -11.18
CA THR A 348 6.52 -0.26 -12.02
C THR A 348 7.83 -0.16 -11.22
N GLU A 349 7.84 0.57 -10.10
CA GLU A 349 9.05 0.79 -9.32
C GLU A 349 9.40 -0.42 -8.44
N TRP A 350 8.42 -1.22 -8.02
CA TRP A 350 8.63 -2.42 -7.21
C TRP A 350 8.41 -3.75 -7.95
N ASN A 351 7.76 -3.82 -9.11
CA ASN A 351 7.75 -5.03 -9.97
C ASN A 351 9.12 -5.25 -10.67
N ARG A 352 10.19 -5.31 -9.89
CA ARG A 352 11.58 -5.49 -10.36
C ARG A 352 12.01 -6.95 -10.46
N PHE A 353 11.08 -7.90 -10.35
CA PHE A 353 11.41 -9.32 -10.55
C PHE A 353 12.11 -9.58 -11.90
N HIS A 354 11.80 -8.78 -12.93
CA HIS A 354 12.48 -8.83 -14.23
C HIS A 354 13.97 -8.41 -14.18
N LEU A 355 14.44 -7.71 -13.14
CA LEU A 355 15.86 -7.42 -12.92
C LEU A 355 16.61 -8.60 -12.29
N VAL A 356 15.85 -9.56 -11.75
CA VAL A 356 16.40 -10.82 -11.27
C VAL A 356 16.44 -11.75 -12.47
N ASP A 357 17.53 -11.68 -13.23
CA ASP A 357 17.81 -12.52 -14.40
C ASP A 357 18.10 -13.98 -13.98
N LEU A 358 17.14 -14.60 -13.29
CA LEU A 358 17.27 -15.94 -12.73
C LEU A 358 17.46 -16.98 -13.84
N HIS A 359 16.74 -16.82 -14.95
CA HIS A 359 16.85 -17.68 -16.12
C HIS A 359 18.23 -17.62 -16.77
N GLU A 360 18.82 -16.44 -16.91
CA GLU A 360 20.21 -16.29 -17.39
C GLU A 360 21.19 -16.89 -16.39
N THR A 361 20.98 -16.64 -15.10
CA THR A 361 21.86 -17.16 -14.03
C THR A 361 21.87 -18.69 -13.99
N ILE A 362 20.69 -19.33 -14.10
CA ILE A 362 20.58 -20.79 -14.18
C ILE A 362 21.23 -21.30 -15.47
N ARG A 363 21.01 -20.63 -16.61
CA ARG A 363 21.60 -21.00 -17.89
C ARG A 363 23.13 -20.93 -17.85
N ASP A 364 23.70 -19.89 -17.27
CA ASP A 364 25.14 -19.71 -17.16
C ASP A 364 25.76 -20.83 -16.31
N HIS A 365 25.17 -21.11 -15.16
CA HIS A 365 25.62 -22.16 -14.25
C HIS A 365 25.54 -23.56 -14.89
N VAL A 366 24.39 -23.91 -15.48
CA VAL A 366 24.23 -25.17 -16.21
C VAL A 366 25.15 -25.25 -17.43
N GLY A 367 25.43 -24.10 -18.07
CA GLY A 367 26.34 -23.98 -19.20
C GLY A 367 27.78 -24.29 -18.79
N GLU A 368 28.28 -23.63 -17.74
CA GLU A 368 29.62 -23.87 -17.18
C GLU A 368 29.78 -25.32 -16.71
N ASP A 369 28.83 -25.85 -15.95
CA ASP A 369 28.83 -27.24 -15.48
C ASP A 369 28.94 -28.25 -16.62
N LYS A 370 28.09 -28.10 -17.64
CA LYS A 370 28.11 -28.99 -18.82
C LYS A 370 29.44 -28.89 -19.56
N LEU A 371 29.99 -27.69 -19.68
CA LEU A 371 31.25 -27.47 -20.38
C LEU A 371 32.42 -28.09 -19.61
N GLN A 372 32.42 -27.99 -18.28
CA GLN A 372 33.38 -28.70 -17.43
C GLN A 372 33.24 -30.22 -17.58
N ILE A 373 32.02 -30.77 -17.49
CA ILE A 373 31.77 -32.21 -17.64
C ILE A 373 32.27 -32.72 -19.00
N VAL A 374 31.98 -32.02 -20.09
CA VAL A 374 32.45 -32.39 -21.44
C VAL A 374 33.97 -32.31 -21.54
N THR A 375 34.59 -31.26 -21.00
CA THR A 375 36.05 -31.08 -21.00
C THR A 375 36.76 -32.19 -20.23
N PHE A 376 36.22 -32.60 -19.08
CA PHE A 376 36.76 -33.70 -18.28
C PHE A 376 36.56 -35.06 -18.96
N ARG A 377 35.39 -35.30 -19.57
CA ARG A 377 35.14 -36.51 -20.36
C ARG A 377 36.14 -36.65 -21.50
N ASP A 378 36.41 -35.55 -22.21
CA ASP A 378 37.28 -35.58 -23.38
C ASP A 378 38.77 -35.68 -22.98
N ARG A 379 39.17 -35.13 -21.83
CA ARG A 379 40.50 -35.37 -21.23
C ARG A 379 40.71 -36.84 -20.85
N ASN A 380 39.74 -37.45 -20.17
CA ASN A 380 39.82 -38.86 -19.74
C ASN A 380 39.71 -39.88 -20.89
N ARG A 381 39.46 -39.43 -22.12
CA ARG A 381 39.49 -40.28 -23.34
C ARG A 381 40.83 -40.26 -24.06
N LEU A 382 41.71 -39.33 -23.71
CA LEU A 382 43.02 -39.14 -24.33
C LEU A 382 44.17 -39.72 -23.47
N GLU A 383 43.86 -40.17 -22.25
CA GLU A 383 44.66 -41.10 -21.44
C GLU A 383 44.18 -42.53 -21.68
#